data_AF-A0A120KYW9-F1
#
_entry.id   AF-A0A120KYW9-F1
#
_cell.length_a   1.000
_cell.length_b   1.000
_cell.length_c   1.000
_cell.angle_alpha   90.00
_cell.angle_beta   90.00
_cell.angle_gamma   90.00
#
_symmetry.space_group_name_H-M   'P 1'
#
loop_
_entity.id
_entity.type
_entity.pdbx_description
1 polymer ?
#
loop_
_entity_poly.entity_id
_entity_poly.type
_entity_poly.pdbx_seq_one_letter_code
_entity_poly.pdbx_strand_id
1 'polypeptide(L)' 'MEDGRVVMSTALNAGREVSALITKTALEQYFWSRPDANEGHVLRIFADGRHRIAAVTRRLALRSGSTKVRLDEQDF' A
#
# COMPACT_ATOMS: atom_id res chain seq x y z
N MET A 1 -6.04 15.92 15.82
CA MET A 1 -5.06 15.33 14.88
C MET A 1 -5.90 14.69 13.80
N GLU A 2 -5.99 15.34 12.64
CA GLU A 2 -6.89 14.91 11.57
C GLU A 2 -6.53 13.49 11.13
N ASP A 3 -7.52 12.61 11.18
CA ASP A 3 -7.50 11.25 10.64
C ASP A 3 -7.32 11.38 9.12
N GLY A 4 -6.07 11.58 8.72
CA GLY A 4 -5.68 11.86 7.35
C GLY A 4 -5.96 10.64 6.49
N ARG A 5 -7.15 10.63 5.87
CA ARG A 5 -7.65 9.73 4.80
C ARG A 5 -6.74 8.51 4.58
N VAL A 6 -6.92 7.49 5.41
CA VAL A 6 -6.23 6.21 5.24
C VAL A 6 -6.95 5.37 4.20
N VAL A 7 -6.21 4.74 3.30
CA VAL A 7 -6.76 3.76 2.35
C VAL A 7 -6.55 2.37 2.92
N MET A 8 -7.62 1.58 2.97
CA MET A 8 -7.53 0.19 3.37
C MET A 8 -7.25 -0.69 2.14
N SER A 9 -6.23 -1.54 2.24
CA SER A 9 -5.90 -2.54 1.24
C SER A 9 -5.89 -3.93 1.88
N THR A 10 -6.29 -4.96 1.16
CA THR A 10 -6.23 -6.35 1.62
C THR A 10 -5.28 -7.17 0.76
N ALA A 11 -4.54 -8.07 1.41
CA ALA A 11 -3.65 -9.02 0.77
C ALA A 11 -3.80 -10.40 1.41
N LEU A 12 -3.59 -11.46 0.62
CA LEU A 12 -3.55 -12.83 1.13
C LEU A 12 -2.13 -13.18 1.58
N ASN A 13 -2.01 -13.67 2.80
CA ASN A 13 -0.78 -14.22 3.37
C ASN A 13 -1.03 -15.63 3.90
N ALA A 14 -0.40 -16.64 3.30
CA ALA A 14 -0.54 -18.06 3.69
C ALA A 14 -2.01 -18.51 3.89
N GLY A 15 -2.92 -18.07 3.01
CA GLY A 15 -4.36 -18.40 3.08
C GLY A 15 -5.17 -17.53 4.05
N ARG A 16 -4.55 -16.58 4.74
CA ARG A 16 -5.20 -15.63 5.65
C ARG A 16 -5.25 -14.24 5.04
N GLU A 17 -6.39 -13.58 5.12
CA GLU A 17 -6.50 -12.18 4.73
C GLU A 17 -5.82 -11.28 5.76
N VAL A 18 -5.02 -10.34 5.26
CA VAL A 18 -4.32 -9.32 6.03
C VAL A 18 -4.72 -7.95 5.48
N SER A 19 -5.07 -7.03 6.37
CA SER A 19 -5.46 -5.67 6.02
C SER A 19 -4.33 -4.68 6.33
N ALA A 20 -4.13 -3.74 5.43
CA ALA A 20 -3.19 -2.63 5.52
C ALA A 20 -3.94 -1.30 5.55
N LEU A 21 -3.62 -0.44 6.51
CA LEU A 21 -4.03 0.97 6.52
C LEU A 21 -2.86 1.81 6.02
N ILE A 22 -3.03 2.45 4.86
CA ILE A 22 -1.98 3.20 4.17
C ILE A 22 -2.27 4.68 4.31
N THR A 23 -1.26 5.47 4.72
CA THR A 23 -1.41 6.91 4.81
C THR A 23 -1.51 7.56 3.43
N LYS A 24 -2.28 8.64 3.33
CA LYS A 24 -2.35 9.46 2.11
C LYS A 24 -0.96 9.94 1.66
N THR A 25 -0.11 10.32 2.61
CA THR A 25 1.27 10.76 2.35
C THR A 25 2.10 9.69 1.64
N ALA A 26 2.02 8.42 2.07
CA ALA A 26 2.72 7.32 1.41
C ALA A 26 2.19 7.08 -0.01
N LEU A 27 0.87 7.20 -0.21
CA LEU A 27 0.27 7.13 -1.54
C LEU A 27 0.73 8.27 -2.46
N GLU A 28 0.78 9.49 -1.95
CA GLU A 28 1.18 10.67 -2.71
C GLU A 28 2.66 10.63 -3.11
N GLN A 29 3.54 10.14 -2.23
CA GLN A 29 4.98 10.09 -2.51
C GLN A 29 5.40 8.97 -3.45
N TYR A 30 4.82 7.77 -3.29
CA TYR A 30 5.30 6.58 -4.00
C TYR A 30 4.41 6.12 -5.16
N PHE A 31 3.13 6.49 -5.14
CA PHE A 31 2.14 5.93 -6.06
C PHE A 31 1.35 6.98 -6.85
N TRP A 32 1.59 8.27 -6.62
CA TRP A 32 0.93 9.34 -7.36
C TRP A 32 1.56 9.53 -8.74
N SER A 33 0.73 9.40 -9.77
CA SER A 33 1.14 9.65 -11.15
C SER A 33 1.05 11.14 -11.48
N ARG A 34 1.98 11.64 -12.30
CA ARG A 34 1.88 13.01 -12.85
C ARG A 34 0.61 13.12 -13.71
N PRO A 35 -0.05 14.29 -13.75
CA PRO A 35 -1.29 14.49 -14.51
C PRO A 35 -1.15 14.27 -16.03
N ASP A 36 0.07 14.23 -16.56
CA ASP A 36 0.38 14.04 -17.98
C ASP A 36 0.86 12.60 -18.32
N ALA A 37 0.76 11.67 -17.36
CA ALA A 37 1.22 10.30 -17.61
C ALA A 37 0.28 9.57 -18.58
N ASN A 38 0.86 9.06 -19.68
CA ASN A 38 0.17 8.17 -20.61
C ASN A 38 -0.50 7.00 -19.88
N GLU A 39 -1.68 6.58 -20.32
CA GLU A 39 -2.54 5.54 -19.71
C GLU A 39 -1.78 4.24 -19.40
N GLY A 40 -0.89 3.80 -20.30
CA GLY A 40 -0.04 2.62 -20.08
C GLY A 40 0.99 2.81 -18.95
N HIS A 41 1.43 4.04 -18.70
CA HIS A 41 2.31 4.39 -17.59
C HIS A 41 1.53 4.40 -16.27
N VAL A 42 0.31 4.94 -16.27
CA VAL A 42 -0.60 4.93 -15.11
C VAL A 42 -0.93 3.50 -14.67
N LEU A 43 -1.29 2.63 -15.61
CA LEU A 43 -1.58 1.22 -15.32
C LEU A 43 -0.36 0.47 -14.75
N ARG A 44 0.84 0.76 -15.27
CA ARG A 44 2.08 0.15 -14.76
C ARG A 44 2.40 0.64 -13.35
N ILE A 45 2.30 1.94 -13.07
CA ILE A 45 2.52 2.50 -11.73
C ILE A 45 1.49 1.93 -10.74
N PHE A 46 0.23 1.78 -11.16
CA PHE A 46 -0.80 1.19 -10.33
C PHE A 46 -0.55 -0.30 -10.04
N ALA A 47 -0.18 -1.08 -11.06
CA ALA A 47 0.11 -2.50 -10.92
C ALA A 47 1.33 -2.76 -10.03
N ASP A 48 2.41 -2.01 -10.27
CA ASP A 48 3.63 -2.07 -9.46
C ASP A 48 3.34 -1.65 -8.01
N GLY A 49 2.58 -0.57 -7.84
CA GLY A 49 2.21 -0.08 -6.53
C GLY A 49 1.37 -1.05 -5.73
N ARG A 50 0.38 -1.68 -6.37
CA ARG A 50 -0.42 -2.74 -5.73
C ARG A 50 0.44 -3.94 -5.32
N HIS A 51 1.41 -4.33 -6.15
CA HIS A 51 2.31 -5.44 -5.82
C HIS A 51 3.21 -5.08 -4.63
N ARG A 52 3.78 -3.87 -4.61
CA ARG A 52 4.65 -3.38 -3.54
C ARG A 52 3.90 -3.27 -2.22
N ILE A 53 2.70 -2.67 -2.21
CA ILE A 53 1.81 -2.60 -1.05
C ILE A 53 1.53 -4.01 -0.51
N ALA A 54 1.18 -4.97 -1.36
CA ALA A 54 0.92 -6.34 -0.93
C ALA A 54 2.16 -7.05 -0.37
N ALA A 55 3.35 -6.80 -0.95
CA ALA A 55 4.61 -7.34 -0.45
C ALA A 55 4.96 -6.78 0.94
N VAL A 56 4.87 -5.47 1.13
CA VAL A 56 5.14 -4.79 2.41
C VAL A 56 4.13 -5.22 3.47
N THR A 57 2.84 -5.27 3.12
CA THR A 57 1.76 -5.75 4.01
C THR A 57 2.04 -7.16 4.54
N ARG A 58 2.40 -8.10 3.64
CA ARG A 58 2.74 -9.48 4.03
C ARG A 58 3.99 -9.53 4.91
N ARG A 59 5.02 -8.76 4.58
CA ARG A 59 6.27 -8.70 5.34
C ARG A 59 6.04 -8.20 6.77
N LEU A 60 5.28 -7.13 6.93
CA LEU A 60 4.95 -6.56 8.25
C LEU A 60 4.06 -7.51 9.05
N ALA A 61 3.09 -8.15 8.41
CA ALA A 61 2.22 -9.14 9.07
C ALA A 61 3.00 -10.36 9.55
N LEU A 62 3.96 -10.86 8.76
CA LEU A 62 4.85 -11.95 9.17
C LEU A 62 5.75 -11.54 10.34
N ARG A 63 6.32 -10.34 10.30
CA ARG A 63 7.21 -9.83 11.38
C ARG A 63 6.47 -9.62 12.70
N SER A 64 5.23 -9.14 12.63
CA SER A 64 4.43 -8.77 13.81
C SER A 64 3.48 -9.85 14.29
N GLY A 65 3.22 -10.89 13.49
CA GLY A 65 2.14 -11.87 13.74
C GLY A 65 0.72 -11.28 13.61
N SER A 66 0.58 -10.02 13.20
CA SER A 66 -0.70 -9.31 13.13
C SER A 66 -1.36 -9.45 11.76
N THR A 67 -2.69 -9.49 11.73
CA THR A 67 -3.49 -9.40 10.48
C THR A 67 -3.85 -7.98 10.09
N LYS A 68 -3.55 -7.02 10.95
CA LYS A 68 -3.76 -5.60 10.69
C LYS A 68 -2.43 -4.89 10.86
N VAL A 69 -2.00 -4.24 9.80
CA VAL A 69 -0.74 -3.50 9.76
C VAL A 69 -1.01 -2.08 9.27
N ARG A 70 -0.25 -1.12 9.79
CA ARG A 70 -0.25 0.26 9.30
C ARG A 70 0.99 0.43 8.44
N LEU A 71 0.82 1.03 7.27
CA LEU A 71 1.90 1.35 6.34
C LEU A 71 2.02 2.86 6.27
N ASP A 72 3.21 3.37 6.58
CA ASP A 72 3.60 4.76 6.36
C ASP A 72 4.74 4.87 5.35
N GLU A 73 5.19 6.09 5.08
CA GLU A 73 6.22 6.39 4.10
C GLU A 73 7.56 5.68 4.37
N GLN A 74 7.83 5.27 5.61
CA GLN A 74 9.05 4.56 5.99
C GLN A 74 9.00 3.05 5.64
N ASP A 75 7.82 2.52 5.32
CA ASP A 75 7.66 1.10 4.97
C ASP A 75 7.87 0.81 3.48
N PHE A 76 7.92 1.85 2.65
CA PHE A 76 8.10 1.77 1.20
C PHE A 76 9.52 2.09 0.77
#